data_AF-A0A937N6Q0-F1
#
_entry.id   AF-A0A937N6Q0-F1
#
_cell.length_a   1.000
_cell.length_b   1.000
_cell.length_c   1.000
_cell.angle_alpha   90.00
_cell.angle_beta   90.00
_cell.angle_gamma   90.00
#
_symmetry.space_group_name_H-M   'P 1'
#
loop_
_entity.id
_entity.type
_entity.pdbx_description
1 polymer ?
#
loop_
_entity_poly.entity_id
_entity_poly.type
_entity_poly.pdbx_seq_one_letter_code
_entity_poly.pdbx_strand_id
1 'polypeptide(L)'
;MTIAGVDSRSPERRTRDEQIAAEPPMAPLELPPDATPSSVEVHQGRLGPHPLAVAGIVENGLVRPLDPAVKLPEHSRVIIVASEAT
;
A
#
# COMPACT_ATOMS: atom_id res chain seq x y z
N MET A 1 20.63 20.47 4.82
CA MET A 1 21.36 19.23 5.16
C MET A 1 20.41 18.35 5.96
N THR A 2 19.92 17.27 5.37
CA THR A 2 19.00 16.35 6.03
C THR A 2 19.78 15.49 7.02
N ILE A 3 19.50 15.62 8.32
CA ILE A 3 20.08 14.77 9.35
C ILE A 3 19.42 13.40 9.20
N ALA A 4 20.22 12.36 8.96
CA ALA A 4 19.73 10.99 8.94
C ALA A 4 19.17 10.65 10.34
N GLY A 5 17.92 10.22 10.40
CA GLY A 5 17.26 9.84 11.66
C GLY A 5 17.96 8.65 12.32
N VAL A 6 17.85 8.57 13.65
CA VAL A 6 18.38 7.44 14.42
C VAL A 6 17.65 6.16 14.01
N ASP A 7 18.42 5.13 13.65
CA ASP A 7 17.88 3.81 13.29
C ASP A 7 17.32 3.10 14.52
N SER A 8 15.99 3.08 14.63
CA SER A 8 15.24 2.45 15.71
C SER A 8 14.96 0.95 15.50
N ARG A 9 15.48 0.33 14.42
CA ARG A 9 15.33 -1.11 14.17
C ARG A 9 16.11 -1.93 15.21
N SER A 10 15.58 -3.09 15.57
CA SER A 10 16.28 -4.04 16.45
C SER A 10 17.58 -4.53 15.80
N PRO A 11 18.57 -4.96 16.60
CA PRO A 11 19.84 -5.49 16.08
C PRO A 11 19.63 -6.64 15.08
N GLU A 12 18.70 -7.55 15.36
CA GLU A 12 18.41 -8.71 14.50
C GLU A 12 17.86 -8.28 13.14
N ARG A 13 16.99 -7.25 13.13
CA ARG A 13 16.45 -6.69 11.89
C ARG A 13 17.54 -5.99 11.09
N ARG A 14 18.42 -5.24 11.76
CA ARG A 14 19.53 -4.54 11.09
C ARG A 14 20.48 -5.54 10.42
N THR A 15 20.89 -6.59 11.13
CA THR A 15 21.76 -7.64 10.57
C THR A 15 21.11 -8.33 9.37
N ARG A 16 19.80 -8.62 9.44
CA ARG A 16 19.08 -9.21 8.32
C ARG A 16 19.01 -8.27 7.12
N ASP A 17 18.69 -7.00 7.35
CA ASP A 17 18.60 -6.00 6.28
C ASP A 17 19.97 -5.78 5.62
N GLU A 18 21.06 -5.76 6.40
CA GLU A 18 22.44 -5.70 5.91
C GLU A 18 22.81 -6.93 5.07
N GLN A 19 22.40 -8.13 5.51
CA GLN A 19 22.60 -9.36 4.75
C GLN A 19 21.87 -9.31 3.40
N ILE A 20 20.61 -8.86 3.38
CA ILE A 20 19.81 -8.70 2.15
C ILE A 20 20.44 -7.65 1.23
N ALA A 21 20.89 -6.52 1.78
CA ALA A 21 21.52 -5.47 1.01
C ALA A 21 22.86 -5.91 0.39
N ALA A 22 23.53 -6.89 1.00
CA ALA A 22 24.74 -7.50 0.47
C ALA A 22 24.46 -8.60 -0.58
N GLU A 23 23.20 -9.01 -0.78
CA GLU A 23 22.86 -9.99 -1.81
C GLU A 23 23.09 -9.40 -3.21
N PRO A 24 23.70 -10.17 -4.13
CA PRO A 24 23.84 -9.75 -5.52
C PRO A 24 22.47 -9.48 -6.15
N PRO A 25 22.36 -8.48 -7.04
CA PRO A 25 21.13 -8.26 -7.81
C PRO A 25 20.75 -9.54 -8.58
N MET A 26 19.47 -9.89 -8.53
CA MET A 26 18.95 -10.98 -9.34
C MET A 26 19.09 -10.66 -10.83
N ALA A 27 19.37 -11.67 -11.63
CA ALA A 27 19.34 -11.54 -13.08
C ALA A 27 17.91 -11.11 -13.52
N PRO A 28 17.78 -10.18 -14.47
CA PRO A 28 16.49 -9.88 -15.08
C PRO A 28 15.87 -11.17 -15.63
N LEU A 29 14.56 -11.35 -15.42
CA LEU A 29 13.82 -12.44 -16.03
C LEU A 29 13.88 -12.32 -17.56
N GLU A 30 14.31 -13.39 -18.22
CA GLU A 30 14.25 -13.46 -19.68
C GLU A 30 12.79 -13.56 -20.12
N LEU A 31 12.34 -12.54 -20.86
CA LEU A 31 11.02 -12.53 -21.48
C LEU A 31 11.15 -13.00 -22.93
N PRO A 32 10.16 -13.75 -23.45
CA PRO A 32 10.07 -14.04 -24.87
C PRO A 32 10.16 -12.76 -25.72
N PRO A 33 10.71 -12.82 -26.95
CA PRO A 33 10.80 -11.64 -27.81
C PRO A 33 9.43 -11.03 -28.16
N ASP A 34 8.38 -11.87 -28.15
CA ASP A 34 7.00 -11.46 -28.43
C ASP A 34 6.19 -11.17 -27.14
N ALA A 35 6.86 -11.02 -26.00
CA ALA A 35 6.20 -10.69 -24.74
C ALA A 35 5.51 -9.33 -24.86
N THR A 36 4.18 -9.33 -24.80
CA THR A 36 3.40 -8.09 -24.85
C THR A 36 3.54 -7.37 -23.51
N PRO A 37 4.05 -6.13 -23.46
CA PRO A 37 4.07 -5.36 -22.23
C PRO A 37 2.62 -5.04 -21.82
N SER A 38 2.33 -5.22 -20.53
CA SER A 38 1.06 -4.80 -19.95
C SER A 38 1.29 -3.66 -18.98
N SER A 39 0.43 -2.64 -19.02
CA SER A 39 0.45 -1.56 -18.03
C SER A 39 0.17 -2.12 -16.63
N VAL A 40 0.82 -1.56 -15.62
CA VAL A 40 0.66 -1.96 -14.21
C VAL A 40 -0.81 -1.86 -13.77
N GLU A 41 -1.53 -0.87 -14.26
CA GLU A 41 -2.94 -0.62 -13.97
C GLU A 41 -3.84 -1.77 -14.45
N VAL A 42 -3.58 -2.30 -15.65
CA VAL A 42 -4.29 -3.47 -16.19
C VAL A 42 -3.98 -4.73 -15.39
N HIS A 43 -2.75 -4.89 -14.90
CA HIS A 43 -2.38 -6.01 -14.04
C HIS A 43 -3.06 -5.94 -12.67
N GLN A 44 -3.09 -4.76 -12.05
CA GLN A 44 -3.77 -4.54 -10.78
C GLN A 44 -5.29 -4.66 -10.89
N GLY A 45 -5.89 -4.17 -11.98
CA GLY A 45 -7.33 -4.30 -12.24
C GLY A 45 -7.80 -5.76 -12.40
N ARG A 46 -6.89 -6.70 -12.70
CA ARG A 46 -7.19 -8.14 -12.76
C ARG A 46 -7.09 -8.85 -11.41
N LEU A 47 -6.39 -8.27 -10.42
CA LEU A 47 -6.01 -8.93 -9.17
C LEU A 47 -6.96 -8.67 -7.99
N GLY A 48 -8.01 -7.87 -8.15
CA GLY A 48 -9.03 -7.72 -7.12
C GLY A 48 -9.90 -6.48 -7.27
N PRO A 49 -10.99 -6.37 -6.48
CA PRO A 49 -11.84 -5.20 -6.47
C PRO A 49 -11.02 -3.95 -6.13
N HIS A 50 -11.20 -2.90 -6.93
CA HIS A 50 -10.59 -1.60 -6.65
C HIS A 50 -10.97 -1.13 -5.24
N PRO A 51 -10.01 -0.63 -4.44
CA PRO A 51 -10.33 -0.06 -3.15
C PRO A 51 -11.31 1.10 -3.33
N LEU A 52 -12.48 0.99 -2.70
CA LEU A 52 -13.51 2.03 -2.70
C LEU A 52 -13.17 3.06 -1.62
N ALA A 53 -12.91 4.29 -2.04
CA ALA A 53 -12.78 5.43 -1.13
C ALA A 53 -14.16 6.07 -0.91
N VAL A 54 -14.58 6.18 0.34
CA VAL A 54 -15.87 6.77 0.73
C VAL A 54 -15.61 7.87 1.74
N ALA A 55 -16.10 9.08 1.46
CA ALA A 55 -16.06 10.17 2.42
C ALA A 55 -16.95 9.82 3.62
N GLY A 56 -16.48 10.08 4.83
CA GLY A 56 -17.22 9.77 6.05
C GLY A 56 -16.98 10.80 7.14
N ILE A 57 -17.93 10.90 8.06
CA ILE A 57 -17.83 11.72 9.26
C ILE A 57 -17.51 10.82 10.46
N VAL A 58 -16.71 11.32 11.39
CA VAL A 58 -16.44 10.65 12.67
C VAL A 58 -17.33 11.29 13.73
N GLU A 59 -18.26 10.53 14.28
CA GLU A 59 -19.19 10.97 15.32
C GLU A 59 -19.14 9.99 16.50
N ASN A 60 -18.79 10.47 17.69
CA ASN A 60 -18.63 9.65 18.91
C ASN A 60 -17.67 8.46 18.74
N GLY A 61 -16.62 8.63 17.92
CA GLY A 61 -15.66 7.57 17.61
C GLY A 61 -16.15 6.53 16.58
N LEU A 62 -17.35 6.72 16.02
CA LEU A 62 -17.88 5.90 14.93
C LEU A 62 -17.72 6.62 13.60
N VAL A 63 -17.23 5.91 12.58
CA VAL A 63 -17.13 6.44 11.21
C VAL A 63 -18.40 6.09 10.45
N ARG A 64 -19.10 7.10 9.94
CA ARG A 64 -20.30 6.96 9.11
C ARG A 64 -20.03 7.47 7.70
N PRO A 65 -20.37 6.73 6.64
CA PRO A 65 -20.35 7.25 5.28
C PRO A 65 -21.17 8.54 5.16
N LEU A 66 -20.68 9.51 4.39
CA LEU A 66 -21.39 10.75 4.09
C LEU A 66 -22.62 10.48 3.22
N ASP A 67 -22.50 9.55 2.26
CA ASP A 67 -23.63 9.03 1.50
C ASP A 67 -24.14 7.72 2.14
N PRO A 68 -25.35 7.72 2.73
CA PRO A 68 -25.93 6.55 3.37
C PRO A 68 -26.34 5.45 2.39
N ALA A 69 -26.40 5.72 1.07
CA ALA A 69 -26.71 4.72 0.05
C ALA A 69 -25.50 3.82 -0.28
N VAL A 70 -24.29 4.20 0.15
CA VAL A 70 -23.07 3.43 -0.11
C VAL A 70 -23.09 2.14 0.70
N LYS A 71 -23.17 1.01 0.00
CA LYS A 71 -23.02 -0.32 0.58
C LYS A 71 -21.62 -0.86 0.30
N LEU A 72 -20.85 -1.09 1.35
CA LEU A 72 -19.55 -1.75 1.25
C LEU A 72 -19.76 -3.27 1.19
N PRO A 73 -19.12 -3.97 0.23
CA PRO A 73 -19.10 -5.44 0.22
C PRO A 73 -18.57 -6.03 1.52
N GLU A 74 -18.97 -7.27 1.82
CA GLU A 74 -18.43 -8.04 2.94
C GLU A 74 -16.90 -8.13 2.83
N HIS A 75 -16.18 -7.93 3.95
CA HIS A 75 -14.72 -7.88 4.02
C HIS A 75 -14.02 -6.72 3.27
N SER A 76 -14.73 -5.63 2.98
CA SER A 76 -14.09 -4.43 2.42
C SER A 76 -13.03 -3.85 3.36
N ARG A 77 -11.86 -3.53 2.82
CA ARG A 77 -10.82 -2.77 3.52
C ARG A 77 -11.10 -1.28 3.34
N VAL A 78 -11.29 -0.54 4.45
CA VAL A 78 -11.56 0.90 4.42
C VAL A 78 -10.33 1.64 4.93
N ILE A 79 -9.86 2.63 4.17
CA ILE A 79 -8.80 3.57 4.60
C ILE A 79 -9.50 4.88 4.94
N ILE A 80 -9.42 5.29 6.20
CA ILE A 80 -10.00 6.55 6.68
C ILE A 80 -8.88 7.59 6.71
N VAL A 81 -9.03 8.64 5.91
CA VAL A 81 -8.13 9.79 5.93
C VAL A 81 -8.84 10.90 6.70
N ALA A 82 -8.43 11.11 7.95
CA ALA A 82 -8.87 12.25 8.75
C ALA A 82 -7.85 13.38 8.58
N SER A 83 -8.31 14.58 8.21
CA SER A 83 -7.49 15.79 8.34
C SER A 83 -7.49 16.22 9.80
N GLU A 84 -6.33 16.47 10.37
CA GLU A 84 -6.23 17.08 11.70
C GLU A 84 -6.85 18.49 11.63
N ALA A 85 -7.85 18.76 12.47
CA ALA A 85 -8.44 20.08 12.55
C ALA A 85 -7.39 21.05 13.12
N THR A 86 -7.07 22.09 12.36
CA THR A 86 -6.17 23.18 12.79
C THR A 86 -6.91 24.16 13.69
#